data_AF-A0A329ZUB2-F1
#
_entry.id   AF-A0A329ZUB2-F1
#
_cell.length_a   1.000
_cell.length_b   1.000
_cell.length_c   1.000
_cell.angle_alpha   90.00
_cell.angle_beta   90.00
_cell.angle_gamma   90.00
#
_symmetry.space_group_name_H-M   'P 1'
#
loop_
_entity.id
_entity.type
_entity.pdbx_description
1 polymer ?
#
loop_
_entity_poly.entity_id
_entity_poly.type
_entity_poly.pdbx_seq_one_letter_code
_entity_poly.pdbx_strand_id
1 'polypeptide(L)'
;MKRLLFAVSLVCFIYADNLPKYVKSWQGKVYTSTSNVNGKDITQAFKIDDFCVKSDGILNDRDLFGENYCEIGYSYNGSAFDDWNVNFYTEKPNDMNYGLVRVISIESATKAVIKVVSMEYANDFCNIEVTKDEDIITLHPSKCKIDDLVLHNNIFHTYHQE
;
A
#
# COMPACT_ATOMS: atom_id res chain seq x y z
N MET A 1 -38.41 -6.82 -28.87
CA MET A 1 -38.22 -6.61 -27.41
C MET A 1 -36.80 -7.10 -27.12
N LYS A 2 -35.78 -6.27 -26.90
CA LYS A 2 -35.56 -5.20 -25.89
C LYS A 2 -35.57 -5.77 -24.46
N ARG A 3 -34.40 -5.72 -23.80
CA ARG A 3 -34.07 -5.98 -22.38
C ARG A 3 -34.03 -7.45 -21.90
N LEU A 4 -32.81 -7.99 -21.79
CA LEU A 4 -32.30 -8.61 -20.56
C LEU A 4 -30.76 -8.78 -20.66
N LEU A 5 -29.99 -7.80 -20.15
CA LEU A 5 -28.51 -7.87 -20.08
C LEU A 5 -27.97 -6.77 -19.13
N PHE A 6 -28.47 -6.75 -17.89
CA PHE A 6 -28.02 -5.86 -16.81
C PHE A 6 -28.21 -6.58 -15.46
N ALA A 7 -27.37 -7.58 -15.18
CA ALA A 7 -27.45 -8.39 -13.95
C ALA A 7 -26.10 -8.97 -13.49
N VAL A 8 -24.97 -8.40 -13.91
CA VAL A 8 -23.61 -8.86 -13.49
C VAL A 8 -22.78 -7.72 -12.88
N SER A 9 -23.09 -6.45 -13.18
CA SER A 9 -22.36 -5.29 -12.66
C SER A 9 -22.73 -4.87 -11.23
N LEU A 10 -23.70 -5.53 -10.58
CA LEU A 10 -24.21 -5.10 -9.27
C LEU A 10 -23.52 -5.78 -8.07
N VAL A 11 -22.83 -6.91 -8.28
CA VAL A 11 -22.26 -7.69 -7.16
C VAL A 11 -21.02 -7.01 -6.55
N CYS A 12 -20.22 -6.31 -7.36
CA CYS A 12 -18.99 -5.65 -6.90
C CYS A 12 -19.24 -4.43 -6.00
N PHE A 13 -20.42 -3.78 -6.08
CA PHE A 13 -20.72 -2.58 -5.28
C PHE A 13 -21.08 -2.90 -3.82
N ILE A 14 -21.54 -4.12 -3.51
CA ILE A 14 -22.13 -4.45 -2.19
C ILE A 14 -21.06 -4.56 -1.10
N TYR A 15 -19.81 -4.95 -1.44
CA TYR A 15 -18.73 -5.09 -0.46
C TYR A 15 -18.04 -3.76 -0.11
N ALA A 16 -18.07 -2.76 -0.99
CA ALA A 16 -17.45 -1.46 -0.73
C ALA A 16 -18.26 -0.56 0.24
N ASP A 17 -19.52 -0.89 0.52
CA ASP A 17 -20.40 0.02 1.25
C ASP A 17 -20.11 0.11 2.76
N ASN A 18 -19.64 -0.97 3.39
CA ASN A 18 -19.45 -1.05 4.85
C ASN A 18 -18.12 -0.45 5.39
N LEU A 19 -17.24 0.07 4.53
CA LEU A 19 -16.00 0.70 5.00
C LEU A 19 -16.24 2.07 5.67
N PRO A 20 -15.53 2.41 6.75
CA PRO A 20 -15.61 3.74 7.35
C PRO A 20 -15.26 4.86 6.36
N LYS A 21 -15.93 6.01 6.47
CA LYS A 21 -15.66 7.19 5.61
C LYS A 21 -14.19 7.62 5.57
N TYR A 22 -13.46 7.44 6.67
CA TYR A 22 -12.03 7.77 6.72
C TYR A 22 -11.21 6.85 5.81
N VAL A 23 -11.51 5.55 5.74
CA VAL A 23 -10.87 4.59 4.81
C VAL A 23 -11.15 5.00 3.37
N LYS A 24 -12.41 5.35 3.06
CA LYS A 24 -12.81 5.81 1.72
C LYS A 24 -12.10 7.08 1.24
N SER A 25 -11.45 7.84 2.14
CA SER A 25 -10.64 9.01 1.77
C SER A 25 -9.23 8.68 1.26
N TRP A 26 -8.78 7.43 1.40
CA TRP A 26 -7.49 6.94 0.89
C TRP A 26 -7.61 6.10 -0.38
N GLN A 27 -8.79 5.53 -0.65
CA GLN A 27 -9.07 4.65 -1.80
C GLN A 27 -8.74 5.32 -3.14
N GLY A 28 -8.11 4.56 -4.04
CA GLY A 28 -7.85 4.97 -5.43
C GLY A 28 -6.85 6.10 -5.60
N LYS A 29 -6.16 6.53 -4.54
CA LYS A 29 -5.27 7.69 -4.57
C LYS A 29 -3.86 7.31 -5.02
N VAL A 30 -3.30 8.13 -5.90
CA VAL A 30 -1.89 8.10 -6.28
C VAL A 30 -1.21 9.29 -5.61
N TYR A 31 -0.11 9.04 -4.90
CA TYR A 31 0.71 10.07 -4.26
C TYR A 31 2.12 10.02 -4.87
N THR A 32 2.57 11.13 -5.45
CA THR A 32 3.86 11.24 -6.12
C THR A 32 4.79 12.26 -5.48
N SER A 33 6.08 12.06 -5.70
CA SER A 33 7.12 13.00 -5.30
C SER A 33 8.21 12.97 -6.36
N THR A 34 8.69 14.16 -6.75
CA THR A 34 9.82 14.29 -7.68
C THR A 34 10.94 15.04 -6.98
N SER A 35 12.13 14.44 -6.96
CA SER A 35 13.32 15.00 -6.32
C SER A 35 14.48 15.02 -7.31
N ASN A 36 15.32 16.07 -7.29
CA ASN A 36 16.52 16.11 -8.10
C ASN A 36 17.70 15.51 -7.34
N VAL A 37 18.25 14.40 -7.83
CA VAL A 37 19.40 13.70 -7.25
C VAL A 37 20.51 13.65 -8.29
N ASN A 38 21.65 14.27 -7.97
CA ASN A 38 22.83 14.34 -8.86
C ASN A 38 22.50 14.88 -10.28
N GLY A 39 21.60 15.86 -10.38
CA GLY A 39 21.21 16.47 -11.66
C GLY A 39 20.22 15.66 -12.48
N LYS A 40 19.64 14.59 -11.91
CA LYS A 40 18.54 13.81 -12.51
C LYS A 40 17.30 13.92 -11.65
N ASP A 41 16.16 14.16 -12.26
CA ASP A 41 14.88 14.07 -11.58
C ASP A 41 14.52 12.60 -11.38
N ILE A 42 14.17 12.25 -10.15
CA ILE A 42 13.70 10.93 -9.72
C ILE A 42 12.26 11.11 -9.25
N THR A 43 11.33 10.40 -9.89
CA THR A 43 9.91 10.40 -9.51
C THR A 43 9.55 9.09 -8.83
N GLN A 44 8.97 9.17 -7.65
CA GLN A 44 8.48 8.02 -6.87
C GLN A 44 6.99 8.17 -6.66
N ALA A 45 6.25 7.07 -6.75
CA ALA A 45 4.80 7.07 -6.57
C ALA A 45 4.32 5.89 -5.73
N PHE A 46 3.33 6.14 -4.88
CA PHE A 46 2.52 5.12 -4.22
C PHE A 46 1.08 5.19 -4.72
N LYS A 47 0.55 4.09 -5.24
CA LYS A 47 -0.88 3.93 -5.52
C LYS A 47 -1.51 3.14 -4.38
N ILE A 48 -2.54 3.70 -3.75
CA ILE A 48 -3.46 2.95 -2.89
C ILE A 48 -4.58 2.39 -3.77
N ASP A 49 -4.89 1.11 -3.65
CA ASP A 49 -5.94 0.52 -4.47
C ASP A 49 -7.33 1.13 -4.19
N ASP A 50 -8.22 1.04 -5.18
CA ASP A 50 -9.64 1.34 -5.02
C ASP A 50 -10.30 0.31 -4.09
N PHE A 51 -9.81 -0.93 -4.07
CA PHE A 51 -10.34 -2.00 -3.24
C PHE A 51 -9.59 -2.10 -1.90
N CYS A 52 -10.21 -1.59 -0.84
CA CYS A 52 -9.82 -1.84 0.53
C CYS A 52 -10.73 -2.90 1.16
N VAL A 53 -10.21 -3.60 2.15
CA VAL A 53 -10.85 -4.70 2.86
C VAL A 53 -10.87 -4.38 4.36
N LYS A 54 -11.91 -4.83 5.07
CA LYS A 54 -11.91 -4.92 6.52
C LYS A 54 -11.52 -6.35 6.91
N SER A 55 -10.57 -6.55 7.81
CA SER A 55 -10.23 -7.91 8.27
C SER A 55 -11.45 -8.57 8.93
N ASP A 56 -11.88 -9.70 8.39
CA ASP A 56 -13.15 -10.39 8.75
C ASP A 56 -13.11 -11.14 10.10
N GLY A 57 -12.31 -10.67 11.06
CA GLY A 57 -12.25 -11.21 12.42
C GLY A 57 -11.46 -12.50 12.59
N ILE A 58 -10.84 -13.03 11.52
CA ILE A 58 -9.76 -14.01 11.65
C ILE A 58 -8.59 -13.28 12.33
N LEU A 59 -8.19 -13.74 13.52
CA LEU A 59 -7.22 -13.06 14.39
C LEU A 59 -5.92 -12.70 13.66
N ASN A 60 -5.39 -13.65 12.89
CA ASN A 60 -4.14 -13.49 12.15
C ASN A 60 -4.22 -12.35 11.12
N ASP A 61 -5.34 -12.19 10.41
CA ASP A 61 -5.47 -11.20 9.34
C ASP A 61 -5.47 -9.77 9.90
N ARG A 62 -6.06 -9.57 11.08
CA ARG A 62 -6.07 -8.27 11.76
C ARG A 62 -4.68 -7.91 12.28
N ASP A 63 -3.94 -8.85 12.87
CA ASP A 63 -2.60 -8.55 13.35
C ASP A 63 -1.64 -8.31 12.17
N LEU A 64 -1.79 -9.10 11.11
CA LEU A 64 -0.98 -9.05 9.89
C LEU A 64 -1.24 -7.77 9.08
N PHE A 65 -2.46 -7.52 8.62
CA PHE A 65 -2.79 -6.41 7.73
C PHE A 65 -3.38 -5.17 8.45
N GLY A 66 -3.91 -5.34 9.66
CA GLY A 66 -4.64 -4.31 10.43
C GLY A 66 -6.11 -4.17 10.02
N GLU A 67 -6.93 -3.54 10.88
CA GLU A 67 -8.41 -3.68 10.81
C GLU A 67 -9.03 -3.28 9.47
N ASN A 68 -8.55 -2.21 8.83
CA ASN A 68 -8.94 -1.83 7.47
C ASN A 68 -7.66 -1.63 6.67
N TYR A 69 -7.53 -2.26 5.51
CA TYR A 69 -6.32 -2.19 4.72
C TYR A 69 -6.61 -2.23 3.22
N CYS A 70 -5.66 -1.80 2.41
CA CYS A 70 -5.71 -1.88 0.95
C CYS A 70 -4.35 -2.34 0.45
N GLU A 71 -4.29 -3.03 -0.68
CA GLU A 71 -2.99 -3.24 -1.36
C GLU A 71 -2.42 -1.91 -1.85
N ILE A 72 -1.09 -1.83 -1.96
CA ILE A 72 -0.39 -0.70 -2.55
C ILE A 72 0.55 -1.11 -3.68
N GLY A 73 0.53 -0.31 -4.74
CA GLY A 73 1.52 -0.31 -5.79
C GLY A 73 2.63 0.71 -5.51
N TYR A 74 3.82 0.44 -6.01
CA TYR A 74 4.95 1.37 -5.97
C TYR A 74 5.53 1.55 -7.37
N SER A 75 5.84 2.79 -7.76
CA SER A 75 6.49 3.11 -9.03
C SER A 75 7.74 3.95 -8.79
N TYR A 76 8.77 3.68 -9.59
CA TYR A 76 10.03 4.40 -9.60
C TYR A 76 10.34 4.81 -11.04
N ASN A 77 10.51 6.11 -11.28
CA ASN A 77 10.73 6.75 -12.58
C ASN A 77 9.70 6.34 -13.65
N GLY A 78 8.43 6.22 -13.26
CA GLY A 78 7.33 5.90 -14.17
C GLY A 78 7.23 4.42 -14.55
N SER A 79 7.86 3.51 -13.79
CA SER A 79 7.59 2.07 -13.89
C SER A 79 6.11 1.76 -13.65
N ALA A 80 5.64 0.59 -14.09
CA ALA A 80 4.31 0.12 -13.69
C ALA A 80 4.27 -0.11 -12.16
N PHE A 81 3.09 0.07 -11.55
CA PHE A 81 2.87 -0.10 -10.11
C PHE A 81 2.98 -1.57 -9.64
N ASP A 82 2.83 -2.49 -10.59
CA ASP A 82 2.93 -3.95 -10.47
C ASP A 82 4.24 -4.49 -11.09
N ASP A 83 5.23 -3.65 -11.39
CA ASP A 83 6.56 -4.12 -11.81
C ASP A 83 7.28 -4.80 -10.65
N TRP A 84 7.41 -6.13 -10.75
CA TRP A 84 8.00 -6.99 -9.72
C TRP A 84 9.46 -6.65 -9.45
N ASN A 85 10.18 -6.08 -10.43
CA ASN A 85 11.58 -5.68 -10.30
C ASN A 85 11.75 -4.34 -9.57
N VAL A 86 10.64 -3.62 -9.30
CA VAL A 86 10.64 -2.29 -8.66
C VAL A 86 9.99 -2.37 -7.29
N ASN A 87 10.84 -2.38 -6.26
CA ASN A 87 10.43 -2.39 -4.87
C ASN A 87 11.06 -1.22 -4.11
N PHE A 88 10.42 -0.84 -3.00
CA PHE A 88 11.00 0.08 -2.01
C PHE A 88 11.83 -0.64 -0.93
N TYR A 89 12.01 -1.95 -1.09
CA TYR A 89 12.82 -2.83 -0.26
C TYR A 89 13.67 -3.77 -1.11
N THR A 90 14.74 -4.30 -0.53
CA THR A 90 15.49 -5.45 -1.09
C THR A 90 14.66 -6.73 -0.96
N GLU A 91 14.65 -7.63 -1.94
CA GLU A 91 13.68 -8.73 -1.96
C GLU A 91 13.81 -9.76 -0.81
N LYS A 92 15.04 -10.19 -0.43
CA LYS A 92 15.36 -11.14 0.67
C LYS A 92 16.83 -11.60 0.64
N PRO A 93 17.33 -12.30 1.68
CA PRO A 93 18.52 -13.16 1.59
C PRO A 93 18.27 -14.42 0.74
N ASN A 94 19.34 -14.99 0.16
CA ASN A 94 19.29 -15.91 -0.99
C ASN A 94 18.50 -17.23 -0.84
N ASP A 95 18.29 -17.76 0.37
CA ASP A 95 17.52 -19.01 0.59
C ASP A 95 15.99 -18.74 0.77
N MET A 96 15.62 -17.45 0.69
CA MET A 96 14.33 -16.81 0.95
C MET A 96 13.10 -17.22 0.10
N ASN A 97 12.71 -18.49 0.02
CA ASN A 97 11.59 -18.91 -0.85
C ASN A 97 10.17 -18.56 -0.32
N TYR A 98 9.80 -17.27 -0.37
CA TYR A 98 8.45 -16.73 -0.13
C TYR A 98 8.17 -15.46 -0.98
N GLY A 99 6.89 -15.11 -1.13
CA GLY A 99 6.39 -13.87 -1.75
C GLY A 99 6.06 -12.78 -0.73
N LEU A 100 6.04 -11.53 -1.20
CA LEU A 100 5.73 -10.36 -0.37
C LEU A 100 4.55 -9.56 -0.93
N VAL A 101 3.61 -9.22 -0.05
CA VAL A 101 2.48 -8.33 -0.31
C VAL A 101 2.73 -7.00 0.40
N ARG A 102 2.34 -5.90 -0.26
CA ARG A 102 2.49 -4.54 0.24
C ARG A 102 1.07 -4.01 0.52
N VAL A 103 0.77 -3.68 1.76
CA VAL A 103 -0.52 -3.11 2.14
C VAL A 103 -0.34 -1.78 2.86
N ILE A 104 -1.36 -0.93 2.82
CA ILE A 104 -1.52 0.20 3.73
C ILE A 104 -2.66 -0.10 4.70
N SER A 105 -2.32 -0.12 5.98
CA SER A 105 -3.26 -0.30 7.10
C SER A 105 -3.77 1.07 7.55
N ILE A 106 -5.08 1.33 7.41
CA ILE A 106 -5.66 2.65 7.63
C ILE A 106 -6.29 2.69 9.03
N GLU A 107 -5.66 3.44 9.93
CA GLU A 107 -6.10 3.60 11.32
C GLU A 107 -7.09 4.75 11.49
N SER A 108 -6.96 5.81 10.68
CA SER A 108 -7.81 7.01 10.76
C SER A 108 -7.79 7.83 9.46
N ALA A 109 -8.33 9.04 9.49
CA ALA A 109 -8.27 9.96 8.35
C ALA A 109 -6.86 10.54 8.11
N THR A 110 -6.01 10.55 9.13
CA THR A 110 -4.69 11.22 9.11
C THR A 110 -3.52 10.28 9.47
N LYS A 111 -3.80 9.00 9.76
CA LYS A 111 -2.79 8.00 10.12
C LYS A 111 -3.05 6.66 9.45
N ALA A 112 -1.97 6.05 8.98
CA ALA A 112 -1.90 4.72 8.44
C ALA A 112 -0.51 4.12 8.68
N VAL A 113 -0.35 2.82 8.44
CA VAL A 113 0.94 2.11 8.46
C VAL A 113 1.06 1.29 7.18
N ILE A 114 2.07 1.56 6.36
CA ILE A 114 2.42 0.66 5.25
C ILE A 114 3.12 -0.57 5.85
N LYS A 115 2.64 -1.75 5.50
CA LYS A 115 3.19 -3.03 5.92
C LYS A 115 3.71 -3.83 4.73
N VAL A 116 4.88 -4.44 4.89
CA VAL A 116 5.43 -5.46 3.98
C VAL A 116 5.24 -6.82 4.64
N VAL A 117 4.47 -7.69 4.01
CA VAL A 117 3.89 -8.90 4.60
C VAL A 117 4.29 -10.15 3.81
N SER A 118 4.69 -11.22 4.49
CA SER A 118 4.64 -12.58 3.91
C SER A 118 3.40 -13.32 4.42
N MET A 119 2.64 -13.88 3.49
CA MET A 119 1.49 -14.73 3.82
C MET A 119 1.94 -16.14 4.27
N GLU A 120 3.07 -16.61 3.75
CA GLU A 120 3.66 -17.91 4.05
C GLU A 120 4.15 -18.01 5.50
N TYR A 121 4.69 -16.90 6.04
CA TYR A 121 5.10 -16.79 7.44
C TYR A 121 4.06 -16.12 8.34
N ALA A 122 2.93 -15.69 7.78
CA ALA A 122 1.87 -14.94 8.47
C ALA A 122 2.40 -13.80 9.36
N ASN A 123 3.36 -13.02 8.85
CA ASN A 123 4.06 -11.98 9.61
C ASN A 123 4.34 -10.73 8.75
N ASP A 124 4.23 -9.55 9.35
CA ASP A 124 4.67 -8.28 8.79
C ASP A 124 6.15 -8.06 9.13
N PHE A 125 6.98 -7.86 8.11
CA PHE A 125 8.42 -7.68 8.27
C PHE A 125 8.85 -6.22 8.33
N CYS A 126 8.13 -5.30 7.69
CA CYS A 126 8.43 -3.88 7.73
C CYS A 126 7.16 -3.09 7.99
N ASN A 127 7.21 -2.15 8.94
CA ASN A 127 6.13 -1.20 9.20
C ASN A 127 6.68 0.22 8.98
N ILE A 128 5.98 1.00 8.17
CA ILE A 128 6.33 2.40 7.86
C ILE A 128 5.13 3.24 8.29
N GLU A 129 5.32 4.10 9.29
CA GLU A 129 4.26 5.02 9.70
C GLU A 129 4.00 6.05 8.59
N VAL A 130 2.72 6.27 8.29
CA VAL A 130 2.26 7.23 7.28
C VAL A 130 1.31 8.22 7.94
N THR A 131 1.67 9.50 7.90
CA THR A 131 0.76 10.59 8.28
C THR A 131 0.21 11.26 7.03
N LYS A 132 -1.09 11.57 7.05
CA LYS A 132 -1.79 12.29 5.98
C LYS A 132 -2.30 13.64 6.48
N ASP A 133 -2.10 14.66 5.68
CA ASP A 133 -2.66 16.00 5.84
C ASP A 133 -3.22 16.46 4.48
N GLU A 134 -4.53 16.70 4.41
CA GLU A 134 -5.27 16.95 3.16
C GLU A 134 -4.88 15.98 2.01
N ASP A 135 -4.28 16.50 0.94
CA ASP A 135 -3.82 15.77 -0.25
C ASP A 135 -2.32 15.38 -0.18
N ILE A 136 -1.74 15.33 1.02
CA ILE A 136 -0.32 15.06 1.26
C ILE A 136 -0.16 13.84 2.17
N ILE A 137 0.77 12.95 1.85
CA ILE A 137 1.25 11.91 2.78
C ILE A 137 2.73 12.09 3.07
N THR A 138 3.15 11.71 4.28
CA THR A 138 4.57 11.64 4.67
C THR A 138 4.86 10.26 5.24
N LEU A 139 5.86 9.59 4.68
CA LEU A 139 6.38 8.31 5.14
C LEU A 139 7.52 8.57 6.13
N HIS A 140 7.36 8.12 7.37
CA HIS A 140 8.35 8.34 8.42
C HIS A 140 9.47 7.28 8.35
N PRO A 141 10.73 7.64 8.63
CA PRO A 141 11.85 6.70 8.63
C PRO A 141 11.61 5.51 9.58
N SER A 142 11.71 4.30 9.04
CA SER A 142 11.57 3.06 9.81
C SER A 142 12.57 1.99 9.38
N LYS A 143 12.56 0.86 10.08
CA LYS A 143 13.37 -0.33 9.77
C LYS A 143 12.46 -1.56 9.77
N CYS A 144 12.87 -2.58 9.04
CA CYS A 144 12.24 -3.89 9.12
C CYS A 144 12.65 -4.62 10.41
N LYS A 145 11.82 -5.58 10.84
CA LYS A 145 12.02 -6.47 11.99
C LYS A 145 13.07 -7.56 11.72
N ILE A 146 13.44 -7.76 10.46
CA ILE A 146 14.45 -8.71 10.00
C ILE A 146 15.56 -7.93 9.29
N ASP A 147 16.82 -8.25 9.59
CA ASP A 147 17.97 -7.42 9.18
C ASP A 147 18.25 -7.48 7.66
N ASP A 148 17.96 -8.61 7.03
CA ASP A 148 18.26 -8.86 5.60
C ASP A 148 17.18 -8.31 4.64
N LEU A 149 16.11 -7.69 5.16
CA LEU A 149 15.08 -7.01 4.39
C LEU A 149 15.22 -5.50 4.65
N VAL A 150 15.74 -4.75 3.68
CA VAL A 150 16.16 -3.36 3.88
C VAL A 150 15.29 -2.42 3.05
N LEU A 151 14.64 -1.46 3.73
CA LEU A 151 13.93 -0.34 3.09
C LEU A 151 14.92 0.64 2.47
N HIS A 152 14.63 1.12 1.25
CA HIS A 152 15.45 2.14 0.60
C HIS A 152 15.20 3.51 1.23
N ASN A 153 16.23 4.13 1.80
CA ASN A 153 16.11 5.41 2.53
C ASN A 153 15.45 6.55 1.75
N ASN A 154 15.51 6.52 0.41
CA ASN A 154 14.91 7.54 -0.44
C ASN A 154 13.38 7.43 -0.55
N ILE A 155 12.69 6.54 0.18
CA ILE A 155 11.22 6.53 0.24
C ILE A 155 10.65 7.36 1.39
N PHE A 156 11.48 7.74 2.36
CA PHE A 156 11.04 8.40 3.59
C PHE A 156 11.00 9.91 3.42
N HIS A 157 9.95 10.40 2.76
CA HIS A 157 9.70 11.82 2.57
C HIS A 157 8.19 12.08 2.32
N THR A 158 7.90 13.30 1.91
CA THR A 158 6.56 13.78 1.57
C THR A 158 6.20 13.48 0.11
N TYR A 159 4.94 13.11 -0.13
CA TYR A 159 4.34 12.86 -1.43
C TYR A 159 3.02 13.63 -1.53
N HIS A 160 2.70 14.12 -2.72
CA HIS A 160 1.49 14.90 -3.02
C HIS A 160 0.55 14.06 -3.88
N GLN A 161 -0.75 14.18 -3.66
CA GLN A 161 -1.76 13.50 -4.46
C GLN A 161 -1.82 14.09 -5.87
N GLU A 162 -2.00 13.25 -6.89
CA GLU A 162 -2.31 13.65 -8.28
C GLU A 162 -3.81 13.94 -8.50
#